data_AF-A0A938LEC2-F1
#
_entry.id   AF-A0A938LEC2-F1
#
_cell.length_a   1.000
_cell.length_b   1.000
_cell.length_c   1.000
_cell.angle_alpha   90.00
_cell.angle_beta   90.00
_cell.angle_gamma   90.00
#
_symmetry.space_group_name_H-M   'P 1'
#
loop_
_entity.id
_entity.type
_entity.pdbx_description
1 polymer ?
#
loop_
_entity_poly.entity_id
_entity_poly.type
_entity_poly.pdbx_seq_one_letter_code
_entity_poly.pdbx_strand_id
1 'polypeptide(L)'
;MENVDVVTEARPSRRTLREVGIEPGGTLLGLYQGVPQTERTTSYGAVLPDRIVIYREPVLDEADASCPEGGDFEETVRQVVRQTVLHEIGHHFGLSDEDLERLDYG
;
A
#
# COMPACT_ATOMS: atom_id res chain seq x y z
N MET A 1 4.54 4.32 -16.20
CA MET A 1 4.91 4.37 -14.77
C MET A 1 6.40 4.51 -14.71
N GLU A 2 6.92 5.72 -14.61
CA GLU A 2 8.35 5.93 -14.45
C GLU A 2 8.64 6.05 -12.95
N ASN A 3 9.31 5.03 -12.40
CA ASN A 3 10.00 5.05 -11.10
C ASN A 3 9.12 4.93 -9.83
N VAL A 4 8.25 3.91 -9.76
CA VAL A 4 7.64 3.46 -8.49
C VAL A 4 8.42 2.26 -7.94
N ASP A 5 8.96 2.37 -6.74
CA ASP A 5 9.62 1.28 -6.04
C ASP A 5 8.68 0.61 -5.03
N VAL A 6 8.68 -0.72 -4.94
CA VAL A 6 7.87 -1.45 -3.96
C VAL A 6 8.79 -1.94 -2.86
N VAL A 7 8.65 -1.36 -1.67
CA VAL A 7 9.50 -1.65 -0.51
C VAL A 7 8.69 -2.29 0.60
N THR A 8 9.37 -3.02 1.48
CA THR A 8 8.72 -3.65 2.64
C THR A 8 9.25 -3.08 3.95
N GLU A 9 8.35 -2.83 4.88
CA GLU A 9 8.66 -2.45 6.26
C GLU A 9 7.96 -3.42 7.22
N ALA A 10 8.44 -3.52 8.47
CA ALA A 10 7.85 -4.45 9.44
C ALA A 10 6.46 -3.98 9.90
N ARG A 11 6.36 -2.72 10.36
CA ARG A 11 5.13 -2.08 10.83
C ARG A 11 5.14 -0.58 10.52
N PRO A 12 3.97 0.05 10.35
CA PRO A 12 3.87 1.50 10.25
C PRO A 12 4.26 2.17 11.57
N SER A 13 4.94 3.31 11.46
CA SER A 13 5.24 4.11 12.65
C SER A 13 3.97 4.75 13.21
N ARG A 14 3.93 5.04 14.52
CA ARG A 14 2.81 5.79 15.13
C ARG A 14 2.59 7.15 14.47
N ARG A 15 3.66 7.77 13.95
CA ARG A 15 3.56 9.05 13.24
C ARG A 15 2.83 8.85 11.91
N THR A 16 3.24 7.85 11.14
CA THR A 16 2.63 7.48 9.87
C THR A 16 1.13 7.22 10.02
N LEU A 17 0.74 6.39 11.00
CA LEU A 17 -0.68 6.09 11.27
C LEU A 17 -1.49 7.37 11.53
N ARG A 18 -0.95 8.32 12.30
CA ARG A 18 -1.62 9.63 12.52
C ARG A 18 -1.68 10.49 11.27
N GLU A 19 -0.62 10.50 10.46
CA GLU A 19 -0.55 11.27 9.22
C GLU A 19 -1.58 10.82 8.18
N VAL A 20 -1.83 9.51 8.11
CA VAL A 20 -2.84 8.94 7.21
C VAL A 20 -4.24 8.84 7.85
N GLY A 21 -4.42 9.34 9.08
CA GLY A 21 -5.72 9.36 9.76
C GLY A 21 -6.23 7.99 10.21
N ILE A 22 -5.34 7.01 10.41
CA ILE A 22 -5.71 5.69 10.96
C ILE A 22 -5.88 5.81 12.48
N GLU A 23 -7.10 5.56 12.95
CA GLU A 23 -7.46 5.55 14.36
C GLU A 23 -6.77 4.41 15.14
N PRO A 24 -6.64 4.52 16.48
CA PRO A 24 -6.08 3.46 17.31
C PRO A 24 -6.84 2.14 17.11
N GLY A 25 -6.13 1.09 16.70
CA GLY A 25 -6.71 -0.23 16.41
C GLY A 25 -7.02 -0.46 14.93
N GLY A 26 -6.87 0.55 14.06
CA GLY A 26 -6.89 0.37 12.62
C GLY A 26 -5.59 -0.24 12.07
N THR A 27 -5.70 -0.78 10.85
CA THR A 27 -4.62 -1.48 10.15
C THR A 27 -4.24 -0.71 8.89
N LEU A 28 -2.93 -0.60 8.64
CA LEU A 28 -2.38 -0.03 7.40
C LEU A 28 -1.54 -1.12 6.73
N LEU A 29 -2.04 -1.66 5.62
CA LEU A 29 -1.38 -2.76 4.88
C LEU A 29 -0.33 -2.23 3.89
N GLY A 30 -0.64 -1.12 3.24
CA GLY A 30 0.21 -0.44 2.28
C GLY A 30 0.15 1.08 2.44
N LEU A 31 1.10 1.77 1.81
CA LEU A 31 1.08 3.23 1.72
C LEU A 31 1.87 3.70 0.50
N TYR A 32 1.20 4.43 -0.39
CA TYR A 32 1.83 5.23 -1.42
C TYR A 32 2.53 6.46 -0.82
N GLN A 33 3.82 6.64 -1.11
CA GLN A 33 4.62 7.79 -0.70
C GLN A 33 5.30 8.38 -1.93
N GLY A 34 4.74 9.45 -2.47
CA GLY A 34 5.32 10.19 -3.58
C GLY A 34 5.64 11.63 -3.23
N VAL A 35 6.55 12.24 -4.00
CA VAL A 35 6.78 13.70 -3.96
C VAL A 35 5.92 14.35 -5.05
N PRO A 36 5.07 15.35 -4.74
CA PRO A 36 4.24 16.02 -5.74
C PRO A 36 5.08 16.55 -6.91
N GLN A 37 4.65 16.28 -8.14
CA GLN A 37 5.38 16.74 -9.34
C GLN A 37 5.57 18.27 -9.39
N THR A 38 4.73 19.03 -8.71
CA THR A 38 4.78 20.50 -8.62
C THR A 38 5.95 21.03 -7.77
N GLU A 39 6.57 20.18 -6.94
CA GLU A 39 7.73 20.54 -6.11
C GLU A 39 9.07 20.06 -6.68
N ARG A 40 9.04 19.39 -7.85
CA ARG A 40 10.24 18.99 -8.61
C ARG A 40 10.91 20.23 -9.23
N THR A 41 11.58 21.02 -8.40
CA THR A 41 12.42 22.13 -8.86
C THR A 41 13.67 21.57 -9.54
N THR A 42 14.05 22.14 -10.68
CA THR A 42 15.17 21.77 -11.56
C THR A 42 16.57 21.97 -10.96
N SER A 43 16.68 22.17 -9.65
CA SER A 43 17.94 22.39 -8.95
C SER A 43 18.45 21.10 -8.31
N TYR A 44 19.37 20.41 -9.00
CA TYR A 44 20.39 19.52 -8.44
C TYR A 44 20.06 18.80 -7.12
N GLY A 45 19.52 17.59 -7.20
CA GLY A 45 19.44 16.68 -6.06
C GLY A 45 18.42 15.57 -6.29
N ALA A 46 18.90 14.33 -6.29
CA ALA A 46 18.14 13.08 -6.39
C ALA A 46 16.65 13.20 -6.00
N VAL A 47 15.76 13.25 -7.00
CA VAL A 47 14.32 13.05 -6.76
C VAL A 47 14.18 11.60 -6.33
N LEU A 48 13.78 11.38 -5.07
CA LEU A 48 13.50 10.03 -4.59
C LEU A 48 12.36 9.44 -5.43
N PRO A 49 12.45 8.17 -5.85
CA PRO A 49 11.34 7.50 -6.52
C PRO A 49 10.10 7.56 -5.63
N ASP A 50 8.94 7.60 -6.27
CA ASP A 50 7.71 7.33 -5.54
C ASP A 50 7.79 5.89 -5.05
N ARG A 51 7.28 5.59 -3.85
CA ARG A 51 7.36 4.24 -3.28
C ARG A 51 6.02 3.77 -2.75
N ILE A 52 5.76 2.49 -2.95
CA ILE A 52 4.69 1.77 -2.27
C ILE A 52 5.34 0.98 -1.14
N VAL A 53 5.04 1.37 0.09
CA VAL A 53 5.50 0.65 1.28
C VAL A 53 4.46 -0.41 1.62
N ILE A 54 4.87 -1.68 1.70
CA ILE A 54 4.04 -2.78 2.20
C ILE A 54 4.48 -3.12 3.63
N TYR A 55 3.53 -3.12 4.56
CA TYR A 55 3.81 -3.44 5.96
C TYR A 55 3.60 -4.93 6.23
N ARG A 56 4.71 -5.65 6.40
CA ARG A 56 4.74 -7.11 6.45
C ARG A 56 3.90 -7.69 7.59
N GLU A 57 4.01 -7.16 8.80
CA GLU A 57 3.27 -7.72 9.94
C GLU A 57 1.75 -7.50 9.78
N PRO A 58 1.26 -6.28 9.46
CA PRO A 58 -0.15 -6.08 9.10
C PRO A 58 -0.65 -7.01 7.98
N VAL A 59 0.15 -7.23 6.94
CA VAL A 59 -0.21 -8.15 5.84
C VAL A 59 -0.33 -9.59 6.32
N LEU A 60 0.58 -10.05 7.18
CA LEU A 60 0.52 -11.41 7.74
C LEU A 60 -0.69 -11.55 8.67
N ASP A 61 -0.99 -10.54 9.49
CA ASP A 61 -2.14 -10.53 10.38
C ASP A 61 -3.46 -10.58 9.57
N GLU A 62 -3.56 -9.82 8.48
CA GLU A 62 -4.71 -9.85 7.57
C GLU A 62 -4.83 -11.19 6.83
N ALA A 63 -3.71 -11.74 6.36
CA ALA A 63 -3.69 -13.03 5.69
C ALA A 63 -4.10 -14.17 6.64
N ASP A 64 -3.69 -14.12 7.91
CA ASP A 64 -4.08 -15.10 8.92
C ASP A 64 -5.58 -15.02 9.20
N ALA A 65 -6.14 -13.81 9.29
CA ALA A 65 -7.56 -13.58 9.52
C ALA A 65 -8.46 -13.98 8.34
N SER A 66 -7.95 -13.89 7.10
CA SER A 66 -8.70 -14.16 5.86
C SER A 66 -8.43 -15.55 5.26
N CYS A 67 -7.40 -16.26 5.71
CA CYS A 67 -7.07 -17.60 5.22
C CYS A 67 -8.16 -18.61 5.63
N PRO A 68 -8.79 -19.33 4.68
CA PRO A 68 -9.76 -20.36 5.02
C PRO A 68 -9.11 -21.54 5.72
N GLU A 69 -9.88 -22.28 6.51
CA GLU A 69 -9.42 -23.50 7.17
C GLU A 69 -8.93 -24.53 6.13
N GLY A 70 -7.67 -24.97 6.26
CA GLY A 70 -7.03 -25.86 5.28
C GLY A 70 -6.62 -25.18 3.97
N GLY A 71 -6.69 -23.85 3.89
CA GLY A 71 -6.23 -23.05 2.76
C GLY A 71 -4.70 -22.92 2.67
N ASP A 72 -4.24 -22.41 1.54
CA ASP A 72 -2.83 -22.09 1.31
C ASP A 72 -2.52 -20.67 1.83
N PHE A 73 -1.90 -20.60 3.00
CA PHE A 73 -1.53 -19.33 3.63
C PHE A 73 -0.59 -18.49 2.77
N GLU A 74 0.33 -19.11 2.02
CA GLU A 74 1.25 -18.35 1.16
C GLU A 74 0.50 -17.69 0.01
N GLU A 75 -0.48 -18.40 -0.57
CA GLU A 75 -1.35 -17.84 -1.59
C GLU A 75 -2.22 -16.71 -1.04
N THR A 76 -2.77 -16.86 0.18
CA THR A 76 -3.51 -15.78 0.84
C THR A 76 -2.64 -14.54 1.06
N VAL A 77 -1.40 -14.70 1.55
CA VAL A 77 -0.44 -13.58 1.68
C VAL A 77 -0.20 -12.90 0.33
N ARG A 78 0.02 -13.67 -0.75
CA ARG A 78 0.21 -13.12 -2.10
C ARG A 78 -1.01 -12.32 -2.56
N GLN A 79 -2.22 -12.79 -2.27
CA GLN A 79 -3.46 -12.08 -2.59
C GLN A 79 -3.58 -10.77 -1.84
N VAL A 80 -3.35 -10.75 -0.52
CA VAL A 80 -3.38 -9.54 0.30
C VAL A 80 -2.37 -8.50 -0.22
N VAL A 81 -1.13 -8.93 -0.51
CA VAL A 81 -0.10 -8.04 -1.09
C VAL A 81 -0.53 -7.50 -2.45
N ARG A 82 -1.03 -8.37 -3.35
CA ARG A 82 -1.46 -7.97 -4.69
C ARG A 82 -2.59 -6.95 -4.64
N GLN A 83 -3.62 -7.21 -3.83
CA GLN A 83 -4.74 -6.28 -3.64
C GLN A 83 -4.21 -4.96 -3.11
N THR A 84 -3.43 -4.97 -2.02
CA THR A 84 -2.86 -3.75 -1.43
C THR A 84 -2.10 -2.91 -2.48
N VAL A 85 -1.21 -3.52 -3.26
CA VAL A 85 -0.45 -2.81 -4.30
C VAL A 85 -1.36 -2.22 -5.37
N LEU A 86 -2.36 -2.98 -5.85
CA LEU A 86 -3.31 -2.48 -6.85
C LEU A 86 -4.15 -1.31 -6.33
N HIS A 87 -4.56 -1.35 -5.07
CA HIS A 87 -5.31 -0.25 -4.44
C HIS A 87 -4.46 1.03 -4.39
N GLU A 88 -3.23 0.95 -3.89
CA GLU A 88 -2.31 2.10 -3.82
C GLU A 88 -1.99 2.67 -5.21
N ILE A 89 -1.81 1.80 -6.21
CA ILE A 89 -1.62 2.22 -7.60
C ILE A 89 -2.87 2.90 -8.15
N GLY A 90 -4.06 2.37 -7.88
CA GLY A 90 -5.31 2.95 -8.33
C GLY A 90 -5.52 4.35 -7.77
N HIS A 91 -5.33 4.53 -6.47
CA HIS A 91 -5.38 5.85 -5.82
C HIS A 91 -4.38 6.83 -6.43
N HIS A 92 -3.17 6.38 -6.77
CA HIS A 92 -2.20 7.21 -7.48
C HIS A 92 -2.72 7.71 -8.85
N PHE A 93 -3.51 6.90 -9.57
CA PHE A 93 -4.16 7.31 -10.82
C PHE A 93 -5.47 8.09 -10.61
N GLY A 94 -5.85 8.37 -9.35
CA GLY A 94 -7.08 9.09 -9.02
C GLY A 94 -8.34 8.22 -9.08
N LEU A 95 -8.20 6.89 -9.04
CA LEU A 95 -9.34 6.00 -8.86
C LEU A 95 -9.84 6.08 -7.41
N SER A 96 -11.15 6.13 -7.26
CA SER A 96 -11.82 6.03 -5.96
C SER A 96 -11.84 4.58 -5.46
N ASP A 97 -12.17 4.38 -4.19
CA ASP A 97 -12.41 3.04 -3.64
C ASP A 97 -13.52 2.32 -4.40
N GLU A 98 -14.59 3.02 -4.78
CA GLU A 98 -15.70 2.47 -5.58
C GLU A 98 -15.23 1.99 -6.97
N ASP A 99 -14.30 2.72 -7.59
CA ASP A 99 -13.71 2.33 -8.88
C ASP A 99 -12.85 1.08 -8.77
N LEU A 100 -12.11 0.96 -7.67
CA LEU A 100 -11.24 -0.19 -7.38
C LEU A 100 -12.06 -1.45 -7.10
N GLU A 101 -13.10 -1.35 -6.26
CA GLU A 101 -14.01 -2.46 -5.99
C GLU A 101 -14.65 -2.98 -7.28
N ARG A 102 -15.10 -2.08 -8.16
CA ARG A 102 -15.68 -2.45 -9.45
C ARG A 102 -14.70 -3.18 -10.39
N LEU A 103 -13.40 -2.97 -10.21
CA LEU A 103 -12.35 -3.67 -10.98
C LEU A 103 -11.94 -5.01 -10.37
N ASP A 104 -12.03 -5.18 -9.05
CA ASP A 104 -11.71 -6.45 -8.37
C ASP A 104 -12.82 -7.50 -8.54
N TYR A 105 -14.07 -7.06 -8.73
CA TYR A 105 -15.24 -7.91 -9.00
C TYR A 105 -15.64 -8.02 -10.49
N GLY A 106 -14.75 -7.60 -11.40
CA GLY A 106 -14.96 -7.60 -12.86
C GLY A 106 -14.45 -8.82 -13.60
#